data_AF-A0A8X7QML4-F1
#
_entry.id   AF-A0A8X7QML4-F1
#
_cell.length_a   1.000
_cell.length_b   1.000
_cell.length_c   1.000
_cell.angle_alpha   90.00
_cell.angle_beta   90.00
_cell.angle_gamma   90.00
#
_symmetry.space_group_name_H-M   'P 1'
#
loop_
_entity.id
_entity.type
_entity.pdbx_description
1 polymer ?
#
loop_
_entity_poly.entity_id
_entity_poly.type
_entity_poly.pdbx_seq_one_letter_code
_entity_poly.pdbx_strand_id
1 'polypeptide(L)'
;MKSPKTTDEVLVTDFLGLKESPIGIQQQVGEGSKKRGRNGESKQNDLSAQLDGSIHKSLERTPASSSCKTPQRNAYDFKNERSEDKFKVCQIWAIYSNDKGLPTDYVRIKKVDTKPELVLHVVDMELCPPSTEPVTRLVSCGEFKPETGKPKILPLTSFSHRVKPFDSKKKIVKVYPRKGDIWALRKNCDSANEEHDVVEVVEGYCEGKSIKAMALTSKGFSSVYMRKHGSDAGCLEIPKAEMSRFSHQIPAVKQEKRATRLAEGGYWELDPAAIPGRTTIVID
;
A
#
# COMPACT_ATOMS: atom_id res chain seq x y z
N MET A 1 32.51 12.61 58.03
CA MET A 1 31.92 11.42 58.69
C MET A 1 30.53 11.75 59.20
N LYS A 2 29.50 11.20 58.54
CA LYS A 2 28.18 10.83 59.06
C LYS A 2 27.29 10.46 57.86
N SER A 3 27.15 9.18 57.62
CA SER A 3 26.04 8.53 56.90
C SER A 3 25.31 7.65 57.92
N PRO A 4 24.20 6.99 57.59
CA PRO A 4 22.95 7.45 56.98
C PRO A 4 21.74 7.02 57.85
N LYS A 5 20.51 7.40 57.49
CA LYS A 5 19.31 6.67 57.93
C LYS A 5 18.35 6.46 56.76
N THR A 6 18.34 5.22 56.29
CA THR A 6 17.32 4.56 55.48
C THR A 6 16.13 4.24 56.37
N THR A 7 14.90 4.29 55.83
CA THR A 7 13.75 3.63 56.47
C THR A 7 12.93 2.99 55.35
N ASP A 8 13.01 1.66 55.32
CA ASP A 8 12.10 0.77 54.60
C ASP A 8 10.75 0.77 55.33
N GLU A 9 9.64 0.79 54.59
CA GLU A 9 8.42 0.13 55.03
C GLU A 9 7.94 -0.83 53.95
N VAL A 10 7.90 -2.10 54.33
CA VAL A 10 7.26 -3.22 53.68
C VAL A 10 5.89 -3.39 54.36
N LEU A 11 4.81 -3.44 53.58
CA LEU A 11 3.57 -4.11 53.99
C LEU A 11 3.11 -5.08 52.90
N VAL A 12 2.87 -6.30 53.35
CA VAL A 12 2.41 -7.50 52.63
C VAL A 12 0.92 -7.70 52.94
N THR A 13 0.27 -8.56 52.14
CA THR A 13 -1.05 -9.24 52.29
C THR A 13 -2.27 -8.44 51.83
N ASP A 14 -3.29 -8.99 51.16
CA ASP A 14 -3.53 -10.33 50.60
C ASP A 14 -4.72 -10.30 49.60
N PHE A 15 -4.80 -11.42 48.86
CA PHE A 15 -5.81 -11.96 47.93
C PHE A 15 -7.29 -11.58 48.08
N LEU A 16 -7.99 -11.55 46.92
CA LEU A 16 -9.27 -12.19 46.53
C LEU A 16 -9.51 -11.72 45.06
N GLY A 17 -9.63 -12.52 43.99
CA GLY A 17 -10.28 -13.81 43.78
C GLY A 17 -11.65 -13.59 43.11
N LEU A 18 -11.77 -13.79 41.78
CA LEU A 18 -13.01 -14.06 40.99
C LEU A 18 -12.62 -14.18 39.49
N LYS A 19 -12.37 -15.39 38.98
CA LYS A 19 -13.29 -16.42 38.43
C LYS A 19 -13.34 -16.40 36.89
N GLU A 20 -12.61 -17.34 36.32
CA GLU A 20 -12.88 -17.93 35.00
C GLU A 20 -14.22 -18.68 35.00
N SER A 21 -14.81 -18.85 33.82
CA SER A 21 -15.77 -19.93 33.56
C SER A 21 -15.53 -20.53 32.17
N PRO A 22 -15.46 -21.88 32.07
CA PRO A 22 -15.28 -22.60 30.82
C PRO A 22 -16.62 -23.18 30.30
N ILE A 23 -16.76 -23.25 28.98
CA ILE A 23 -17.76 -24.04 28.25
C ILE A 23 -16.97 -24.59 27.06
N GLY A 24 -16.92 -25.87 26.70
CA GLY A 24 -17.73 -27.04 27.00
C GLY A 24 -17.65 -27.91 25.75
N ILE A 25 -17.12 -29.13 25.89
CA ILE A 25 -16.85 -30.10 24.82
C ILE A 25 -18.18 -30.59 24.22
N GLN A 26 -18.26 -30.71 22.89
CA GLN A 26 -19.06 -31.77 22.27
C GLN A 26 -18.24 -32.52 21.21
N GLN A 27 -18.03 -33.79 21.52
CA GLN A 27 -17.49 -34.85 20.71
C GLN A 27 -18.69 -35.58 20.09
N GLN A 28 -18.68 -35.82 18.78
CA GLN A 28 -19.48 -36.87 18.16
C GLN A 28 -18.55 -37.77 17.34
N VAL A 29 -18.35 -38.97 17.87
CA VAL A 29 -17.93 -40.16 17.14
C VAL A 29 -19.21 -40.91 16.74
N GLY A 30 -19.25 -41.41 15.51
CA GLY A 30 -20.27 -42.32 15.01
C GLY A 30 -19.75 -43.07 13.79
N GLU A 31 -19.39 -44.33 14.01
CA GLU A 31 -19.14 -45.40 13.04
C GLU A 31 -20.32 -45.53 12.05
N GLY A 32 -20.27 -46.09 10.84
CA GLY A 32 -19.33 -46.92 10.12
C GLY A 32 -20.15 -47.64 9.02
N SER A 33 -19.54 -47.98 7.87
CA SER A 33 -19.81 -49.23 7.13
C SER A 33 -19.03 -49.32 5.81
N LYS A 34 -18.30 -50.43 5.69
CA LYS A 34 -17.61 -50.97 4.52
C LYS A 34 -18.58 -51.40 3.40
N LYS A 35 -18.10 -51.32 2.15
CA LYS A 35 -17.98 -52.42 1.14
C LYS A 35 -17.30 -51.83 -0.12
N ARG A 36 -16.06 -52.18 -0.48
CA ARG A 36 -15.60 -53.37 -1.27
C ARG A 36 -16.45 -53.54 -2.55
N GLY A 37 -15.95 -53.51 -3.79
CA GLY A 37 -14.61 -53.41 -4.37
C GLY A 37 -14.67 -53.72 -5.89
N ARG A 38 -13.48 -53.87 -6.50
CA ARG A 38 -13.11 -54.47 -7.81
C ARG A 38 -13.04 -53.61 -9.07
N ASN A 39 -11.78 -53.31 -9.43
CA ASN A 39 -11.02 -53.65 -10.66
C ASN A 39 -11.69 -53.70 -12.03
N GLY A 40 -11.00 -53.12 -13.01
CA GLY A 40 -11.05 -53.49 -14.43
C GLY A 40 -10.25 -52.52 -15.31
N GLU A 41 -8.99 -52.87 -15.61
CA GLU A 41 -8.12 -52.20 -16.59
C GLU A 41 -8.48 -52.51 -18.05
N SER A 42 -8.24 -51.51 -18.91
CA SER A 42 -7.72 -51.58 -20.29
C SER A 42 -8.48 -52.35 -21.39
N LYS A 43 -8.76 -51.72 -22.53
CA LYS A 43 -7.90 -51.78 -23.74
C LYS A 43 -8.56 -51.12 -24.95
N GLN A 44 -7.65 -50.67 -25.81
CA GLN A 44 -7.75 -50.03 -27.10
C GLN A 44 -8.16 -50.95 -28.27
N ASN A 45 -8.71 -50.30 -29.30
CA ASN A 45 -8.48 -50.46 -30.75
C ASN A 45 -9.23 -51.51 -31.61
N ASP A 46 -9.68 -50.95 -32.74
CA ASP A 46 -9.58 -51.39 -34.15
C ASP A 46 -10.77 -52.00 -34.93
N LEU A 47 -11.21 -51.20 -35.93
CA LEU A 47 -11.49 -51.47 -37.38
C LEU A 47 -12.55 -52.54 -37.74
N SER A 48 -13.41 -52.44 -38.78
CA SER A 48 -13.29 -51.90 -40.15
C SER A 48 -14.65 -51.94 -40.91
N ALA A 49 -14.73 -51.19 -42.04
CA ALA A 49 -15.55 -51.36 -43.27
C ALA A 49 -17.09 -51.11 -43.21
N GLN A 50 -17.78 -50.47 -44.18
CA GLN A 50 -17.46 -49.97 -45.53
C GLN A 50 -18.53 -48.96 -46.03
N LEU A 51 -18.07 -47.94 -46.79
CA LEU A 51 -18.63 -47.21 -47.96
C LEU A 51 -20.16 -47.05 -48.15
N ASP A 52 -20.66 -45.81 -48.36
CA ASP A 52 -20.74 -45.18 -49.71
C ASP A 52 -21.23 -43.71 -49.69
N GLY A 53 -20.75 -42.90 -50.64
CA GLY A 53 -21.54 -41.87 -51.33
C GLY A 53 -21.86 -40.48 -50.72
N SER A 54 -21.06 -39.48 -51.16
CA SER A 54 -21.51 -38.17 -51.68
C SER A 54 -21.37 -36.90 -50.83
N ILE A 55 -20.98 -35.84 -51.55
CA ILE A 55 -20.26 -34.65 -51.12
C ILE A 55 -21.19 -33.39 -51.05
N HIS A 56 -20.93 -32.56 -50.03
CA HIS A 56 -21.24 -31.12 -49.84
C HIS A 56 -22.71 -30.64 -49.66
N LYS A 57 -23.01 -30.01 -48.51
CA LYS A 57 -22.87 -28.55 -48.32
C LYS A 57 -22.99 -28.17 -46.83
N SER A 58 -22.05 -27.33 -46.38
CA SER A 58 -21.86 -26.81 -45.02
C SER A 58 -23.05 -26.00 -44.49
N LEU A 59 -23.41 -26.21 -43.22
CA LEU A 59 -24.10 -25.23 -42.38
C LEU A 59 -23.54 -25.32 -40.95
N GLU A 60 -22.53 -24.50 -40.67
CA GLU A 60 -21.93 -24.36 -39.33
C GLU A 60 -22.97 -23.83 -38.34
N ARG A 61 -23.16 -24.58 -37.24
CA ARG A 61 -23.87 -24.10 -36.04
C ARG A 61 -22.85 -23.44 -35.12
N THR A 62 -22.87 -22.12 -35.05
CA THR A 62 -22.15 -21.33 -34.05
C THR A 62 -22.80 -21.52 -32.66
N PRO A 63 -22.06 -21.87 -31.60
CA PRO A 63 -22.57 -21.76 -30.24
C PRO A 63 -22.53 -20.29 -29.83
N ALA A 64 -23.68 -19.73 -29.48
CA ALA A 64 -23.79 -18.37 -28.97
C ALA A 64 -22.93 -18.20 -27.71
N SER A 65 -21.91 -17.35 -27.80
CA SER A 65 -21.12 -16.95 -26.63
C SER A 65 -21.99 -16.09 -25.73
N SER A 66 -22.31 -16.59 -24.55
CA SER A 66 -22.91 -15.77 -23.49
C SER A 66 -21.87 -14.73 -23.06
N SER A 67 -21.92 -13.54 -23.65
CA SER A 67 -21.08 -12.43 -23.20
C SER A 67 -21.56 -12.02 -21.81
N CYS A 68 -20.95 -12.60 -20.78
CA CYS A 68 -21.07 -12.11 -19.42
C CYS A 68 -20.36 -10.75 -19.38
N LYS A 69 -21.09 -9.68 -19.68
CA LYS A 69 -20.63 -8.30 -19.51
C LYS A 69 -20.50 -8.07 -18.01
N THR A 70 -19.35 -8.45 -17.47
CA THR A 70 -18.97 -8.07 -16.13
C THR A 70 -18.95 -6.54 -16.11
N PRO A 71 -19.67 -5.87 -15.18
CA PRO A 71 -19.64 -4.41 -15.12
C PRO A 71 -18.19 -3.98 -14.92
N GLN A 72 -17.63 -3.32 -15.93
CA GLN A 72 -16.30 -2.74 -15.84
C GLN A 72 -16.40 -1.60 -14.83
N ARG A 73 -15.96 -1.86 -13.59
CA ARG A 73 -15.94 -0.83 -12.55
C ARG A 73 -14.99 0.26 -13.02
N ASN A 74 -15.46 1.51 -13.01
CA ASN A 74 -14.62 2.66 -13.33
C ASN A 74 -13.48 2.74 -12.30
N ALA A 75 -12.26 2.95 -12.80
CA ALA A 75 -11.10 3.22 -11.98
C ALA A 75 -11.35 4.43 -11.06
N TYR A 76 -10.73 4.45 -9.87
CA TYR A 76 -10.76 5.59 -8.98
C TYR A 76 -10.10 6.80 -9.64
N ASP A 77 -10.77 7.95 -9.60
CA ASP A 77 -10.24 9.19 -10.18
C ASP A 77 -9.33 9.92 -9.18
N PHE A 78 -8.04 9.59 -9.21
CA PHE A 78 -7.03 10.29 -8.42
C PHE A 78 -6.80 11.74 -8.86
N LYS A 79 -7.21 12.13 -10.08
CA LYS A 79 -7.06 13.52 -10.54
C LYS A 79 -8.01 14.44 -9.76
N ASN A 80 -9.19 13.93 -9.38
CA ASN A 80 -10.13 14.66 -8.55
C ASN A 80 -9.62 14.93 -7.11
N GLU A 81 -8.63 14.17 -6.61
CA GLU A 81 -7.98 14.47 -5.32
C GLU A 81 -7.02 15.66 -5.38
N ARG A 82 -6.74 16.15 -6.58
CA ARG A 82 -5.86 17.28 -6.90
C ARG A 82 -6.57 18.29 -7.81
N SER A 83 -7.90 18.35 -7.72
CA SER A 83 -8.71 19.40 -8.34
C SER A 83 -8.53 20.74 -7.63
N GLU A 84 -8.89 21.82 -8.32
CA GLU A 84 -8.72 23.20 -7.88
C GLU A 84 -9.22 23.48 -6.46
N ASP A 85 -10.38 22.92 -6.10
CA ASP A 85 -11.05 23.11 -4.81
C ASP A 85 -10.34 22.41 -3.63
N LYS A 86 -9.38 21.53 -3.89
CA LYS A 86 -8.67 20.78 -2.84
C LYS A 86 -7.55 21.57 -2.18
N PHE A 87 -6.97 22.52 -2.91
CA PHE A 87 -5.81 23.29 -2.47
C PHE A 87 -6.19 24.39 -1.48
N LYS A 88 -5.48 24.44 -0.35
CA LYS A 88 -5.65 25.48 0.67
C LYS A 88 -4.30 25.98 1.17
N VAL A 89 -4.26 27.26 1.52
CA VAL A 89 -3.09 27.89 2.15
C VAL A 89 -2.68 27.11 3.41
N CYS A 90 -1.37 27.05 3.66
CA CYS A 90 -0.71 26.30 4.74
C CYS A 90 -0.76 24.77 4.64
N GLN A 91 -1.43 24.19 3.63
CA GLN A 91 -1.33 22.76 3.38
C GLN A 91 0.06 22.37 2.89
N ILE A 92 0.39 21.10 3.12
CA ILE A 92 1.63 20.47 2.67
C ILE A 92 1.25 19.41 1.65
N TRP A 93 1.97 19.39 0.55
CA TRP A 93 1.72 18.49 -0.57
C TRP A 93 3.01 17.83 -1.02
N ALA A 94 2.87 16.59 -1.47
CA ALA A 94 3.88 15.91 -2.24
C ALA A 94 3.80 16.35 -3.69
N ILE A 95 4.95 16.65 -4.28
CA ILE A 95 5.09 17.00 -5.69
C ILE A 95 6.02 16.02 -6.38
N TYR A 96 5.78 15.79 -7.67
CA TYR A 96 6.64 14.96 -8.49
C TYR A 96 8.00 15.65 -8.67
N SER A 97 9.07 14.96 -8.30
CA SER A 97 10.43 15.47 -8.45
C SER A 97 10.82 15.51 -9.92
N ASN A 98 11.66 16.48 -10.29
CA ASN A 98 12.10 16.66 -11.67
C ASN A 98 13.03 15.53 -12.15
N ASP A 99 13.73 14.87 -11.24
CA ASP A 99 14.74 13.84 -11.55
C ASP A 99 14.14 12.45 -11.74
N LYS A 100 13.16 12.08 -10.90
CA LYS A 100 12.59 10.73 -10.86
C LYS A 100 11.15 10.66 -11.35
N GLY A 101 10.46 11.80 -11.45
CA GLY A 101 9.03 11.85 -11.76
C GLY A 101 8.16 11.18 -10.68
N LEU A 102 8.69 11.00 -9.47
CA LEU A 102 8.03 10.36 -8.33
C LEU A 102 7.75 11.41 -7.24
N PRO A 103 6.72 11.23 -6.40
CA PRO A 103 6.29 12.26 -5.45
C PRO A 103 7.17 12.29 -4.18
N THR A 104 8.47 12.54 -4.34
CA THR A 104 9.47 12.50 -3.25
C THR A 104 9.67 13.83 -2.54
N ASP A 105 9.26 14.94 -3.17
CA ASP A 105 9.52 16.29 -2.68
C ASP A 105 8.27 16.87 -2.02
N TYR A 106 8.47 17.72 -1.01
CA TYR A 106 7.38 18.32 -0.25
C TYR A 106 7.39 19.84 -0.37
N VAL A 107 6.20 20.41 -0.50
CA VAL A 107 6.01 21.86 -0.56
C VAL A 107 4.89 22.31 0.37
N ARG A 108 4.98 23.55 0.84
CA ARG A 108 3.91 24.22 1.59
C ARG A 108 3.29 25.32 0.76
N ILE A 109 1.96 25.29 0.64
CA ILE A 109 1.19 26.32 -0.07
C ILE A 109 1.17 27.61 0.75
N LYS A 110 1.64 28.70 0.13
CA LYS A 110 1.62 30.05 0.69
C LYS A 110 0.46 30.88 0.15
N LYS A 111 0.09 30.67 -1.11
CA LYS A 111 -0.98 31.40 -1.78
C LYS A 111 -1.60 30.54 -2.87
N VAL A 112 -2.90 30.73 -3.09
CA VAL A 112 -3.67 30.13 -4.18
C VAL A 112 -4.21 31.28 -5.01
N ASP A 113 -3.72 31.43 -6.24
CA ASP A 113 -4.18 32.46 -7.18
C ASP A 113 -5.07 31.81 -8.23
N THR A 114 -6.34 32.21 -8.29
CA THR A 114 -7.36 31.55 -9.12
C THR A 114 -7.61 32.26 -10.47
N LYS A 115 -6.83 33.31 -10.80
CA LYS A 115 -7.01 34.12 -12.01
C LYS A 115 -5.64 34.59 -12.55
N PRO A 116 -5.40 34.60 -13.87
CA PRO A 116 -6.28 34.12 -14.95
C PRO A 116 -6.40 32.59 -15.01
N GLU A 117 -5.38 31.86 -14.57
CA GLU A 117 -5.37 30.40 -14.38
C GLU A 117 -5.00 30.10 -12.92
N LEU A 118 -5.40 28.92 -12.42
CA LEU A 118 -5.07 28.52 -11.06
C LEU A 118 -3.58 28.19 -10.95
N VAL A 119 -2.86 28.99 -10.16
CA VAL A 119 -1.45 28.76 -9.83
C VAL A 119 -1.22 28.76 -8.32
N LEU A 120 -0.26 27.95 -7.88
CA LEU A 120 0.05 27.77 -6.46
C LEU A 120 1.42 28.36 -6.16
N HIS A 121 1.46 29.32 -5.24
CA HIS A 121 2.71 29.83 -4.69
C HIS A 121 3.12 28.94 -3.53
N VAL A 122 4.29 28.35 -3.61
CA VAL A 122 4.77 27.37 -2.66
C VAL A 122 6.17 27.69 -2.16
N VAL A 123 6.50 27.15 -1.00
CA VAL A 123 7.89 27.05 -0.54
C VAL A 123 8.24 25.58 -0.39
N ASP A 124 9.47 25.23 -0.74
CA ASP A 124 9.95 23.87 -0.56
C ASP A 124 10.07 23.55 0.93
N MET A 125 9.93 22.27 1.25
CA MET A 125 10.11 21.74 2.58
C MET A 125 11.44 20.99 2.61
N GLU A 126 12.39 21.54 3.35
CA GLU A 126 13.70 20.95 3.54
C GLU A 126 13.67 19.93 4.66
N LEU A 127 14.31 18.79 4.44
CA LEU A 127 14.56 17.82 5.49
C LEU A 127 15.46 18.45 6.56
N CYS A 128 15.01 18.45 7.81
CA CYS A 128 15.86 18.78 8.94
C CYS A 128 16.94 17.70 9.05
N PRO A 129 18.24 18.07 9.04
CA PRO A 129 19.29 17.08 9.18
C PRO A 129 19.09 16.30 10.50
N PRO A 130 19.17 14.96 10.49
CA PRO A 130 19.22 14.21 11.74
C PRO A 130 20.46 14.67 12.51
N SER A 131 20.38 14.68 13.84
CA SER A 131 21.43 15.28 14.69
C SER A 131 22.77 14.55 14.66
N THR A 132 22.96 13.53 13.82
CA THR A 132 24.11 12.62 13.92
C THR A 132 24.57 11.95 12.63
N GLU A 133 23.83 11.97 11.51
CA GLU A 133 24.19 11.20 10.31
C GLU A 133 24.15 12.04 9.02
N PRO A 134 25.18 11.99 8.17
CA PRO A 134 25.11 12.59 6.84
C PRO A 134 24.05 11.87 6.01
N VAL A 135 22.96 12.59 5.73
CA VAL A 135 21.90 12.09 4.85
C VAL A 135 22.44 12.10 3.42
N THR A 136 22.94 10.96 2.97
CA THR A 136 23.50 10.79 1.61
C THR A 136 22.42 10.73 0.52
N ARG A 137 21.13 10.75 0.88
CA ARG A 137 20.00 10.46 -0.02
C ARG A 137 18.74 11.24 0.34
N LEU A 138 17.92 11.57 -0.65
CA LEU A 138 16.63 12.20 -0.42
C LEU A 138 15.71 11.27 0.39
N VAL A 139 15.37 11.70 1.60
CA VAL A 139 14.47 10.97 2.51
C VAL A 139 13.14 11.69 2.55
N SER A 140 12.06 11.01 2.16
CA SER A 140 10.68 11.54 2.21
C SER A 140 9.96 11.17 3.52
N CYS A 141 10.69 10.59 4.48
CA CYS A 141 10.22 10.20 5.80
C CYS A 141 11.07 10.90 6.87
N GLY A 142 10.52 11.85 7.60
CA GLY A 142 11.30 12.62 8.53
C GLY A 142 10.66 13.92 9.01
N GLU A 143 11.52 14.78 9.53
CA GLU A 143 11.17 16.10 10.02
C GLU A 143 11.54 17.14 8.97
N PHE A 144 10.60 17.99 8.60
CA PHE A 144 10.78 18.98 7.55
C PHE A 144 10.50 20.39 8.05
N LYS A 145 11.23 21.37 7.54
CA LYS A 145 10.97 22.79 7.76
C LYS A 145 10.77 23.48 6.41
N PRO A 146 9.91 24.50 6.32
CA PRO A 146 9.82 25.30 5.11
C PRO A 146 11.15 26.03 4.88
N GLU A 147 11.65 26.02 3.65
CA GLU A 147 12.79 26.83 3.22
C GLU A 147 12.50 28.32 3.44
N THR A 148 13.56 29.08 3.74
CA THR A 148 13.47 30.55 3.84
C THR A 148 13.84 31.14 2.49
N GLY A 149 12.83 31.58 1.72
CA GLY A 149 13.07 32.11 0.39
C GLY A 149 11.81 32.69 -0.26
N LYS A 150 11.97 33.18 -1.49
CA LYS A 150 10.84 33.64 -2.31
C LYS A 150 10.00 32.42 -2.72
N PRO A 151 8.66 32.48 -2.63
CA PRO A 151 7.82 31.41 -3.10
C PRO A 151 8.03 31.12 -4.60
N LYS A 152 8.04 29.83 -4.95
CA LYS A 152 8.01 29.34 -6.32
C LYS A 152 6.56 29.23 -6.77
N ILE A 153 6.32 29.35 -8.07
CA ILE A 153 5.00 29.15 -8.66
C ILE A 153 4.99 27.77 -9.32
N LEU A 154 4.05 26.92 -8.95
CA LEU A 154 3.88 25.59 -9.54
C LEU A 154 2.47 25.43 -10.14
N PRO A 155 2.34 24.76 -11.30
CA PRO A 155 1.06 24.33 -11.83
C PRO A 155 0.50 23.15 -11.03
N LEU A 156 -0.81 22.89 -11.16
CA LEU A 156 -1.48 21.77 -10.48
C LEU A 156 -0.93 20.40 -10.87
N THR A 157 -0.43 20.26 -12.09
CA THR A 157 0.15 19.02 -12.62
C THR A 157 1.39 18.56 -11.85
N SER A 158 2.07 19.46 -11.14
CA SER A 158 3.20 19.12 -10.28
C SER A 158 2.79 18.37 -9.00
N PHE A 159 1.53 18.45 -8.60
CA PHE A 159 1.07 17.93 -7.30
C PHE A 159 0.59 16.49 -7.39
N SER A 160 1.00 15.67 -6.40
CA SER A 160 0.57 14.27 -6.27
C SER A 160 -0.55 14.12 -5.25
N HIS A 161 -0.28 14.45 -3.98
CA HIS A 161 -1.25 14.28 -2.90
C HIS A 161 -0.95 15.18 -1.71
N ARG A 162 -2.00 15.46 -0.93
CA ARG A 162 -1.88 16.20 0.32
C ARG A 162 -1.21 15.34 1.38
N VAL A 163 -0.11 15.82 1.93
CA VAL A 163 0.57 15.20 3.06
C VAL A 163 -0.21 15.51 4.33
N LYS A 164 -0.47 14.46 5.13
CA LYS A 164 -1.06 14.61 6.46
C LYS A 164 0.09 14.66 7.47
N PRO A 165 0.39 15.81 8.09
CA PRO A 165 1.46 15.91 9.07
C PRO A 165 1.07 15.30 10.42
N PHE A 166 2.02 14.68 11.12
CA PHE A 166 1.77 14.02 12.42
C PHE A 166 1.37 15.02 13.51
N ASP A 167 1.85 16.25 13.40
CA ASP A 167 1.52 17.37 14.27
C ASP A 167 1.45 18.66 13.42
N SER A 168 0.39 19.45 13.61
CA SER A 168 0.15 20.69 12.87
C SER A 168 0.58 21.96 13.64
N LYS A 169 1.00 21.82 14.90
CA LYS A 169 1.33 22.97 15.79
C LYS A 169 2.83 23.33 15.78
N LYS A 170 3.66 22.52 15.14
CA LYS A 170 5.12 22.69 15.13
C LYS A 170 5.57 23.40 13.86
N LYS A 171 6.58 24.27 13.98
CA LYS A 171 7.30 24.84 12.83
C LYS A 171 7.89 23.73 11.95
N ILE A 172 8.25 22.63 12.60
CA ILE A 172 8.70 21.37 12.02
C ILE A 172 7.49 20.49 11.71
N VAL A 173 7.47 19.96 10.50
CA VAL A 173 6.45 19.07 9.97
C VAL A 173 7.01 17.66 10.01
N LYS A 174 6.33 16.77 10.73
CA LYS A 174 6.68 15.35 10.79
C LYS A 174 5.90 14.59 9.73
N VAL A 175 6.61 14.05 8.73
CA VAL A 175 6.04 13.18 7.70
C VAL A 175 6.55 11.77 7.97
N TYR A 176 5.66 10.94 8.52
CA TYR A 176 5.96 9.55 8.86
C TYR A 176 4.84 8.63 8.38
N PRO A 177 5.16 7.40 7.96
CA PRO A 177 4.16 6.43 7.53
C PRO A 177 3.13 6.13 8.61
N ARG A 178 1.85 6.09 8.22
CA ARG A 178 0.72 5.81 9.11
C ARG A 178 0.09 4.48 8.75
N LYS A 179 -0.58 3.87 9.72
CA LYS A 179 -1.38 2.67 9.48
C LYS A 179 -2.38 2.91 8.34
N GLY A 180 -2.37 2.02 7.35
CA GLY A 180 -3.20 2.05 6.15
C GLY A 180 -2.57 2.81 4.97
N ASP A 181 -1.47 3.54 5.16
CA ASP A 181 -0.78 4.19 4.05
C ASP A 181 -0.10 3.15 3.17
N ILE A 182 -0.09 3.42 1.86
CA ILE A 182 0.69 2.65 0.88
C ILE A 182 1.97 3.42 0.57
N TRP A 183 3.11 2.73 0.63
CA TRP A 183 4.42 3.33 0.42
C TRP A 183 5.25 2.52 -0.58
N ALA A 184 6.05 3.23 -1.36
CA ALA A 184 7.18 2.64 -2.07
C ALA A 184 8.36 2.52 -1.10
N LEU A 185 8.85 1.29 -0.91
CA LEU A 185 9.96 0.96 -0.02
C LEU A 185 11.15 0.51 -0.85
N ARG A 186 12.30 1.19 -0.72
CA ARG A 186 13.54 0.81 -1.41
C ARG A 186 14.01 -0.55 -0.91
N LYS A 187 14.31 -1.47 -1.84
CA LYS A 187 14.82 -2.81 -1.51
C LYS A 187 16.27 -2.77 -1.02
N ASN A 188 17.12 -2.02 -1.73
CA ASN A 188 18.53 -1.92 -1.42
C ASN A 188 19.00 -0.47 -1.59
N CYS A 189 19.87 -0.02 -0.69
CA CYS A 189 20.50 1.29 -0.81
C CYS A 189 21.51 1.24 -1.98
N ASP A 190 22.29 0.19 -2.16
CA ASP A 190 23.57 0.34 -2.88
C ASP A 190 23.54 0.04 -4.39
N SER A 191 22.36 -0.13 -5.00
CA SER A 191 22.23 -0.44 -6.43
C SER A 191 21.98 0.81 -7.29
N ALA A 192 22.62 0.85 -8.47
CA ALA A 192 22.39 1.90 -9.49
C ALA A 192 20.95 1.93 -10.01
N ASN A 193 20.20 0.82 -9.89
CA ASN A 193 18.77 0.77 -10.13
C ASN A 193 18.03 0.79 -8.78
N GLU A 194 17.27 1.86 -8.51
CA GLU A 194 16.42 1.96 -7.33
C GLU A 194 15.18 1.05 -7.47
N GLU A 195 15.31 -0.20 -7.04
CA GLU A 195 14.17 -1.11 -6.93
C GLU A 195 13.32 -0.80 -5.72
N HIS A 196 12.00 -0.86 -5.91
CA HIS A 196 11.01 -0.59 -4.88
C HIS A 196 10.07 -1.77 -4.71
N ASP A 197 9.77 -2.10 -3.45
CA ASP A 197 8.58 -2.86 -3.09
C ASP A 197 7.43 -1.89 -2.79
N VAL A 198 6.21 -2.26 -3.15
CA VAL A 198 5.01 -1.54 -2.72
C VAL A 198 4.49 -2.22 -1.47
N VAL A 199 4.29 -1.47 -0.39
CA VAL A 199 3.90 -2.01 0.91
C VAL A 199 2.71 -1.25 1.51
N GLU A 200 1.85 -1.97 2.24
CA GLU A 200 0.86 -1.38 3.14
C GLU A 200 1.44 -1.31 4.54
N VAL A 201 1.38 -0.14 5.17
CA VAL A 201 1.77 0.03 6.57
C VAL A 201 0.66 -0.50 7.48
N VAL A 202 0.95 -1.51 8.29
CA VAL A 202 -0.02 -2.12 9.22
C VAL A 202 0.12 -1.60 10.66
N GLU A 203 1.33 -1.19 11.04
CA GLU A 203 1.60 -0.43 12.26
C GLU A 203 2.49 0.76 11.88
N GLY A 204 1.95 1.99 12.00
CA GLY A 204 2.65 3.21 11.63
C GLY A 204 3.67 3.67 12.66
N TYR A 205 4.33 4.80 12.39
CA TYR A 205 5.37 5.35 13.25
C TYR A 205 4.91 5.59 14.69
N CYS A 206 5.72 5.10 15.63
CA CYS A 206 5.63 5.38 17.06
C CYS A 206 7.05 5.49 17.60
N GLU A 207 7.32 6.52 18.43
CA GLU A 207 8.67 6.77 18.94
C GLU A 207 9.23 5.52 19.64
N GLY A 208 10.46 5.13 19.27
CA GLY A 208 11.14 3.96 19.84
C GLY A 208 10.63 2.59 19.35
N LYS A 209 9.71 2.54 18.38
CA LYS A 209 9.20 1.29 17.80
C LYS A 209 9.48 1.20 16.30
N SER A 210 9.59 -0.03 15.80
CA SER A 210 9.64 -0.32 14.38
C SER A 210 8.29 -0.05 13.71
N ILE A 211 8.32 0.30 12.42
CA ILE A 211 7.13 0.32 11.56
C ILE A 211 6.91 -1.10 11.03
N LYS A 212 5.68 -1.59 11.03
CA LYS A 212 5.34 -2.87 10.41
C LYS A 212 4.60 -2.66 9.10
N ALA A 213 5.01 -3.37 8.06
CA ALA A 213 4.42 -3.28 6.74
C ALA A 213 4.21 -4.66 6.09
N MET A 214 3.22 -4.76 5.21
CA MET A 214 2.93 -5.96 4.43
C MET A 214 3.21 -5.68 2.96
N ALA A 215 3.96 -6.56 2.31
CA ALA A 215 4.23 -6.43 0.88
C ALA A 215 2.95 -6.62 0.06
N LEU A 216 2.79 -5.75 -0.93
CA LEU A 216 1.74 -5.82 -1.93
C LEU A 216 2.30 -6.31 -3.27
N THR A 217 1.46 -6.98 -4.06
CA THR A 217 1.78 -7.40 -5.41
C THR A 217 0.71 -6.91 -6.37
N SER A 218 1.13 -6.46 -7.55
CA SER A 218 0.20 -6.02 -8.59
C SER A 218 -0.48 -7.22 -9.23
N LYS A 219 -1.76 -7.08 -9.58
CA LYS A 219 -2.44 -8.05 -10.42
C LYS A 219 -2.17 -7.71 -11.89
N GLY A 220 -1.10 -8.29 -12.46
CA GLY A 220 -0.67 -8.00 -13.83
C GLY A 220 -0.22 -6.54 -14.00
N PHE A 221 -0.53 -5.93 -15.16
CA PHE A 221 -0.21 -4.53 -15.48
C PHE A 221 -1.21 -3.51 -14.91
N SER A 222 -2.07 -3.89 -13.97
CA SER A 222 -3.08 -2.99 -13.40
C SER A 222 -2.54 -2.17 -12.21
N SER A 223 -3.15 -1.02 -11.93
CA SER A 223 -2.91 -0.26 -10.69
C SER A 223 -3.59 -0.90 -9.47
N VAL A 224 -3.98 -2.18 -9.56
CA VAL A 224 -4.66 -2.93 -8.52
C VAL A 224 -3.66 -3.85 -7.82
N TYR A 225 -3.55 -3.68 -6.52
CA TYR A 225 -2.61 -4.38 -5.66
C TYR A 225 -3.34 -5.15 -4.57
N MET A 226 -2.80 -6.31 -4.23
CA MET A 226 -3.29 -7.16 -3.13
C MET A 226 -2.12 -7.52 -2.24
N ARG A 227 -2.40 -7.87 -0.98
CA ARG A 227 -1.37 -8.43 -0.10
C ARG A 227 -0.81 -9.70 -0.73
N LYS A 228 0.51 -9.89 -0.61
CA LYS A 228 1.11 -11.18 -0.93
C LYS A 228 0.50 -12.25 -0.01
N HIS A 229 0.31 -13.45 -0.56
CA HIS A 229 -0.15 -14.63 0.17
C HIS A 229 0.93 -15.72 0.12
N GLY A 230 0.93 -16.65 1.08
CA GLY A 230 1.89 -17.76 1.14
C GLY A 230 3.16 -17.42 1.93
N SER A 231 4.25 -18.15 1.66
CA SER A 231 5.55 -17.99 2.34
C SER A 231 6.15 -16.58 2.21
N ASP A 232 5.81 -15.87 1.14
CA ASP A 232 6.30 -14.52 0.83
C ASP A 232 5.40 -13.41 1.43
N ALA A 233 4.40 -13.78 2.23
CA ALA A 233 3.46 -12.87 2.90
C ALA A 233 3.99 -12.35 4.26
N GLY A 234 5.30 -12.37 4.47
CA GLY A 234 5.91 -11.96 5.73
C GLY A 234 5.63 -10.49 6.07
N CYS A 235 5.41 -10.24 7.36
CA CYS A 235 5.40 -8.88 7.89
C CYS A 235 6.83 -8.34 7.90
N LEU A 236 7.04 -7.22 7.21
CA LEU A 236 8.29 -6.47 7.22
C LEU A 236 8.33 -5.62 8.48
N GLU A 237 9.36 -5.79 9.30
CA GLU A 237 9.63 -4.91 10.43
C GLU A 237 10.77 -3.95 10.05
N ILE A 238 10.46 -2.66 10.02
CA ILE A 238 11.37 -1.61 9.55
C ILE A 238 11.80 -0.79 10.77
N PRO A 239 13.03 -0.98 11.28
CA PRO A 239 13.53 -0.26 12.44
C PRO A 239 13.78 1.22 12.11
N LYS A 240 13.92 2.05 13.14
CA LYS A 240 14.18 3.50 12.99
C LYS A 240 15.41 3.81 12.12
N ALA A 241 16.46 2.98 12.23
CA ALA A 241 17.68 3.11 11.43
C ALA A 241 17.45 2.92 9.93
N GLU A 242 16.38 2.22 9.53
CA GLU A 242 16.04 1.92 8.14
C GLU A 242 14.94 2.83 7.56
N MET A 243 14.55 3.90 8.27
CA MET A 243 13.48 4.78 7.80
C MET A 243 13.78 5.47 6.46
N SER A 244 15.06 5.57 6.08
CA SER A 244 15.50 6.05 4.77
C SER A 244 15.06 5.17 3.60
N ARG A 245 14.59 3.93 3.86
CA ARG A 245 14.01 3.05 2.84
C ARG A 245 12.66 3.54 2.33
N PHE A 246 11.91 4.31 3.13
CA PHE A 246 10.65 4.89 2.68
C PHE A 246 10.91 5.95 1.61
N SER A 247 10.59 5.61 0.35
CA SER A 247 10.86 6.46 -0.81
C SER A 247 9.79 7.54 -0.96
N HIS A 248 8.52 7.15 -1.03
CA HIS A 248 7.39 8.07 -1.11
C HIS A 248 6.08 7.33 -0.80
N GLN A 249 5.06 8.08 -0.39
CA GLN A 249 3.71 7.58 -0.27
C GLN A 249 3.06 7.47 -1.67
N ILE A 250 2.36 6.37 -1.90
CA ILE A 250 1.56 6.17 -3.11
C ILE A 250 0.09 6.39 -2.72
N PRO A 251 -0.62 7.38 -3.31
CA PRO A 251 -2.05 7.54 -3.06
C PRO A 251 -2.80 6.27 -3.43
N ALA A 252 -3.67 5.81 -2.54
CA ALA A 252 -4.36 4.55 -2.73
C ALA A 252 -5.75 4.57 -2.09
N VAL A 253 -6.68 3.85 -2.71
CA VAL A 253 -8.03 3.61 -2.19
C VAL A 253 -8.21 2.12 -1.97
N LYS A 254 -8.50 1.76 -0.71
CA LYS A 254 -8.83 0.39 -0.36
C LYS A 254 -10.27 0.10 -0.77
N GLN A 255 -10.45 -0.95 -1.55
CA GLN A 255 -11.74 -1.48 -1.95
C GLN A 255 -12.00 -2.79 -1.21
N GLU A 256 -12.90 -2.74 -0.24
CA GLU A 256 -13.41 -3.93 0.42
C GLU A 256 -14.44 -4.58 -0.49
N LYS A 257 -14.18 -5.81 -0.95
CA LYS A 257 -15.17 -6.55 -1.72
C LYS A 257 -16.33 -6.97 -0.80
N ARG A 258 -17.56 -6.86 -1.31
CA ARG A 258 -18.63 -7.77 -0.87
C ARG A 258 -18.23 -9.19 -1.29
N ALA A 259 -18.24 -10.10 -0.32
CA ALA A 259 -17.82 -11.49 -0.36
C ALA A 259 -17.84 -12.15 -1.77
N THR A 260 -16.69 -12.20 -2.44
CA THR A 260 -16.41 -13.18 -3.50
C THR A 260 -15.03 -13.78 -3.24
N ARG A 261 -14.95 -15.11 -3.35
CA ARG A 261 -13.97 -16.03 -2.73
C ARG A 261 -12.48 -15.89 -3.11
N LEU A 262 -12.05 -14.78 -3.72
CA LEU A 262 -10.68 -14.62 -4.25
C LEU A 262 -9.83 -13.52 -3.61
N ALA A 263 -10.34 -12.78 -2.62
CA ALA A 263 -9.53 -11.80 -1.89
C ALA A 263 -10.10 -11.58 -0.48
N GLU A 264 -9.85 -12.52 0.42
CA GLU A 264 -10.02 -12.27 1.86
C GLU A 264 -9.04 -11.15 2.26
N GLY A 265 -9.54 -9.93 2.41
CA GLY A 265 -8.74 -8.75 2.79
C GLY A 265 -8.92 -7.50 1.92
N GLY A 266 -9.60 -7.60 0.78
CA GLY A 266 -9.78 -6.49 -0.16
C GLY A 266 -8.58 -6.26 -1.08
N TYR A 267 -8.64 -5.20 -1.89
CA TYR A 267 -7.54 -4.77 -2.77
C TYR A 267 -7.36 -3.26 -2.69
N TRP A 268 -6.20 -2.78 -3.09
CA TRP A 268 -5.92 -1.35 -3.23
C TRP A 268 -5.88 -1.01 -4.71
N GLU A 269 -6.52 0.09 -5.06
CA GLU A 269 -6.26 0.78 -6.31
C GLU A 269 -5.30 1.93 -6.01
N LEU A 270 -4.19 2.03 -6.74
CA LEU A 270 -3.12 3.00 -6.51
C LEU A 270 -3.13 4.06 -7.61
N ASP A 271 -2.71 5.29 -7.31
CA ASP A 271 -2.49 6.32 -8.32
C ASP A 271 -1.38 5.86 -9.27
N PRO A 272 -1.70 5.61 -10.56
CA PRO A 272 -0.72 5.10 -11.52
C PRO A 272 0.53 5.97 -11.64
N ALA A 273 0.40 7.29 -11.46
CA ALA A 273 1.50 8.25 -11.63
C ALA A 273 2.52 8.19 -10.49
N ALA A 274 2.16 7.59 -9.35
CA ALA A 274 3.03 7.45 -8.19
C ALA A 274 3.58 6.02 -8.02
N ILE A 275 3.36 5.12 -8.99
CA ILE A 275 3.89 3.75 -8.93
C ILE A 275 5.32 3.71 -9.51
N PRO A 276 6.33 3.25 -8.75
CA PRO A 276 7.69 3.10 -9.26
C PRO A 276 7.77 2.25 -10.54
N GLY A 277 8.61 2.67 -11.49
CA GLY A 277 8.85 1.92 -12.73
C GLY A 277 7.73 2.01 -13.78
N ARG A 278 6.68 2.80 -13.54
CA ARG A 278 5.71 3.17 -14.58
C ARG A 278 6.09 4.49 -15.22
N THR A 279 6.60 4.44 -16.45
CA THR A 279 6.76 5.64 -17.28
C THR A 279 5.39 6.06 -17.76
N THR A 280 4.82 7.09 -17.15
CA THR A 280 3.63 7.75 -17.71
C THR A 280 4.11 8.54 -18.92
N ILE A 281 3.99 7.97 -20.12
CA ILE A 281 4.18 8.76 -21.35
C ILE A 281 3.01 9.73 -21.39
N VAL A 282 3.28 10.99 -21.03
CA VAL A 282 2.37 12.09 -21.35
C VAL A 282 2.54 12.31 -22.85
N ILE A 283 1.55 11.87 -23.62
CA ILE A 283 1.45 12.27 -25.03
C ILE A 283 0.83 13.66 -24.98
N ASP A 284 1.65 14.67 -25.28
CA ASP A 284 1.23 16.06 -25.54
C ASP A 284 0.33 16.15 -26.79
#